data_AF-A0A645BWH3-F1
#
_entry.id   AF-A0A645BWH3-F1
#
_cell.length_a   1.000
_cell.length_b   1.000
_cell.length_c   1.000
_cell.angle_alpha   90.00
_cell.angle_beta   90.00
_cell.angle_gamma   90.00
#
_symmetry.space_group_name_H-M   'P 1'
#
loop_
_entity.id
_entity.type
_entity.pdbx_description
1 polymer ?
#
loop_
_entity_poly.entity_id
_entity_poly.type
_entity_poly.pdbx_seq_one_letter_code
_entity_poly.pdbx_strand_id
1 'polypeptide(L)'
;MPVYRNIKRADITCLDYSAEMMRTAQHRAERLGLKNVEFLQGDVGALAFKDKYFDIVLSLNGFHAFPNKDAAYHETFRVIKPGGFFCGCFYIKGENPRTDWFIQHFYKPKGFFTPPFETGETLKNRLELMYADVTMATVKSMACFCCKKGESELGNL
;
A
#
# COMPACT_ATOMS: atom_id res chain seq x y z
N MET A 1 9.67 11.52 11.29
CA MET A 1 11.08 11.25 10.92
C MET A 1 11.05 10.40 9.64
N PRO A 2 11.65 10.81 8.50
CA PRO A 2 11.61 10.01 7.28
C PRO A 2 12.48 8.75 7.44
N VAL A 3 11.84 7.63 7.77
CA VAL A 3 12.45 6.32 8.08
C VAL A 3 13.43 5.87 6.99
N TYR A 4 13.12 6.16 5.72
CA TYR A 4 13.95 5.81 4.56
C TYR A 4 15.36 6.40 4.57
N ARG A 5 15.62 7.52 5.28
CA ARG A 5 16.98 8.10 5.36
C ARG A 5 17.97 7.23 6.13
N ASN A 6 17.45 6.37 7.01
CA ASN A 6 18.26 5.51 7.87
C ASN A 6 18.42 4.10 7.28
N ILE A 7 17.69 3.76 6.21
CA ILE A 7 17.79 2.47 5.53
C ILE A 7 18.80 2.57 4.38
N LYS A 8 20.08 2.70 4.74
CA LYS A 8 21.17 2.85 3.75
C LYS A 8 21.53 1.54 3.00
N ARG A 9 20.96 0.41 3.43
CA ARG A 9 21.22 -0.93 2.89
C ARG A 9 19.95 -1.57 2.33
N ALA A 10 19.10 -0.78 1.69
CA ALA A 10 17.97 -1.29 0.93
C ALA A 10 17.93 -0.57 -0.41
N ASP A 11 17.61 -1.33 -1.45
CA ASP A 11 17.26 -0.79 -2.76
C ASP A 11 15.76 -0.50 -2.75
N ILE A 12 15.39 0.76 -2.92
CA ILE A 12 14.02 1.23 -2.77
C ILE A 12 13.48 1.59 -4.15
N THR A 13 12.36 0.99 -4.53
CA THR A 13 11.61 1.41 -5.72
C THR A 13 10.35 2.15 -5.29
N CYS A 14 10.24 3.42 -5.69
CA CYS A 14 9.06 4.25 -5.49
C CYS A 14 8.21 4.23 -6.77
N LEU A 15 6.96 3.81 -6.64
CA LEU A 15 6.00 3.75 -7.74
C LEU A 15 4.74 4.54 -7.44
N ASP A 16 4.31 5.34 -8.41
CA ASP A 16 3.04 6.08 -8.38
C ASP A 16 2.51 6.23 -9.82
N TYR A 17 1.19 6.28 -9.98
CA TYR A 17 0.57 6.48 -11.29
C TYR A 17 0.72 7.93 -11.78
N SER A 18 0.85 8.89 -10.86
CA SER A 18 0.92 10.32 -11.16
C SER A 18 2.35 10.76 -11.50
N ALA A 19 2.56 11.13 -12.77
CA ALA A 19 3.82 11.69 -13.24
C ALA A 19 4.24 12.97 -12.47
N GLU A 20 3.28 13.76 -11.98
CA GLU A 20 3.56 14.97 -11.19
C GLU A 20 4.07 14.64 -9.79
N MET A 21 3.45 13.66 -9.12
CA MET A 21 3.90 13.19 -7.82
C MET A 21 5.29 12.57 -7.93
N MET A 22 5.54 11.78 -8.99
CA MET A 22 6.85 11.19 -9.28
C MET A 22 7.94 12.25 -9.45
N ARG A 23 7.71 13.29 -10.27
CA ARG A 23 8.66 14.41 -10.42
C ARG A 23 8.95 15.10 -9.09
N THR A 24 7.91 15.36 -8.30
CA THR A 24 8.05 15.99 -6.99
C THR A 24 8.85 15.12 -6.02
N ALA A 25 8.63 13.81 -6.03
CA ALA A 25 9.34 12.86 -5.19
C ALA A 25 10.82 12.73 -5.59
N GLN A 26 11.12 12.68 -6.90
CA GLN A 26 12.46 12.69 -7.45
C GLN A 26 13.25 13.94 -6.99
N HIS A 27 12.69 15.14 -7.19
CA HIS A 27 13.35 16.37 -6.74
C HIS A 27 13.60 16.43 -5.23
N ARG A 28 12.68 15.86 -4.43
CA ARG A 28 12.89 15.75 -2.98
C ARG A 28 14.02 14.77 -2.66
N ALA A 29 14.12 13.64 -3.35
CA ALA A 29 15.20 12.68 -3.14
C ALA A 29 16.57 13.24 -3.55
N GLU A 30 16.65 13.95 -4.68
CA GLU A 30 17.84 14.66 -5.14
C GLU A 30 18.34 15.66 -4.10
N ARG A 31 17.43 16.53 -3.61
CA ARG A 31 17.74 17.52 -2.57
C ARG A 31 18.19 16.89 -1.26
N LEU A 32 17.80 15.66 -0.99
CA LEU A 32 18.17 14.91 0.22
C LEU A 32 19.37 13.99 0.00
N GLY A 33 19.93 13.94 -1.22
CA GLY A 33 21.08 13.11 -1.56
C GLY A 33 20.81 11.60 -1.45
N LEU A 34 19.57 11.16 -1.64
CA LEU A 34 19.21 9.74 -1.61
C LEU A 34 19.68 9.07 -2.90
N LYS A 35 20.52 8.06 -2.78
CA LYS A 35 21.11 7.35 -3.94
C LYS A 35 20.55 5.94 -4.17
N ASN A 36 19.80 5.43 -3.20
CA ASN A 36 19.26 4.07 -3.18
C ASN A 36 17.74 4.05 -3.45
N VAL A 37 17.23 5.07 -4.15
CA VAL A 37 15.80 5.18 -4.49
C VAL A 37 15.66 5.34 -5.99
N GLU A 38 14.99 4.39 -6.62
CA GLU A 38 14.56 4.45 -8.01
C GLU A 38 13.10 4.85 -8.08
N PHE A 39 12.73 5.54 -9.14
CA PHE A 39 11.41 6.15 -9.33
C PHE A 39 10.81 5.63 -10.62
N LEU A 40 9.68 4.93 -10.53
CA LEU A 40 8.97 4.34 -11.66
C LEU A 40 7.53 4.83 -11.70
N GLN A 41 7.08 5.41 -12.82
CA GLN A 41 5.66 5.65 -13.00
C GLN A 41 4.97 4.35 -13.41
N GLY A 42 3.86 3.99 -12.75
CA GLY A 42 3.14 2.75 -13.06
C GLY A 42 1.83 2.60 -12.31
N ASP A 43 1.05 1.59 -12.68
CA ASP A 43 -0.19 1.21 -12.00
C ASP A 43 0.08 0.01 -11.07
N VAL A 44 -0.38 0.11 -9.84
CA VAL A 44 -0.27 -0.97 -8.85
C VAL A 44 -1.08 -2.22 -9.24
N GLY A 45 -2.12 -2.06 -10.05
CA GLY A 45 -2.91 -3.17 -10.60
C GLY A 45 -2.22 -3.91 -11.74
N ALA A 46 -1.06 -3.43 -12.20
CA ALA A 46 -0.24 -4.07 -13.22
C ALA A 46 1.24 -3.70 -13.02
N LEU A 47 1.86 -4.27 -11.99
CA LEU A 47 3.24 -3.99 -11.62
C LEU A 47 4.20 -4.62 -12.63
N ALA A 48 5.07 -3.81 -13.23
CA ALA A 48 6.11 -4.23 -14.17
C ALA A 48 7.31 -4.94 -13.51
N PHE A 49 7.05 -5.72 -12.45
CA PHE A 49 8.05 -6.50 -11.73
C PHE A 49 7.76 -7.98 -11.86
N LYS A 50 8.80 -8.80 -11.75
CA LYS A 50 8.67 -10.26 -11.71
C LYS A 50 8.00 -10.70 -10.40
N ASP A 51 7.49 -11.91 -10.40
CA ASP A 51 7.00 -12.56 -9.18
C ASP A 51 8.13 -12.63 -8.16
N LYS A 52 7.80 -12.48 -6.87
CA LYS A 52 8.75 -12.66 -5.76
C LYS A 52 10.01 -11.80 -5.91
N TYR A 53 9.83 -10.54 -6.29
CA TYR A 53 10.92 -9.60 -6.52
C TYR A 53 11.32 -8.82 -5.26
N PHE A 54 10.34 -8.42 -4.43
CA PHE A 54 10.58 -7.58 -3.26
C PHE A 54 10.52 -8.36 -1.94
N ASP A 55 11.42 -8.01 -1.02
CA ASP A 55 11.39 -8.50 0.37
C ASP A 55 10.28 -7.80 1.18
N ILE A 56 9.99 -6.52 0.85
CA ILE A 56 9.00 -5.70 1.54
C ILE A 56 8.26 -4.84 0.51
N VAL A 57 6.93 -4.80 0.59
CA VAL A 57 6.08 -3.83 -0.12
C VAL A 57 5.39 -2.93 0.90
N LEU A 58 5.46 -1.63 0.66
CA LEU A 58 4.82 -0.61 1.49
C LEU A 58 3.79 0.16 0.67
N SER A 59 2.55 0.23 1.16
CA SER A 59 1.50 1.07 0.57
C SER A 59 0.89 2.01 1.60
N LEU A 60 1.34 3.26 1.59
CA LEU A 60 0.87 4.30 2.49
C LEU A 60 -0.14 5.20 1.76
N ASN A 61 -1.39 5.20 2.23
CA ASN A 61 -2.49 5.99 1.69
C ASN A 61 -2.79 5.75 0.20
N GLY A 62 -2.62 4.52 -0.31
CA GLY A 62 -2.86 4.17 -1.72
C GLY A 62 -4.23 3.53 -2.00
N PHE A 63 -4.60 2.50 -1.24
CA PHE A 63 -5.73 1.61 -1.58
C PHE A 63 -7.11 2.28 -1.67
N HIS A 64 -7.32 3.43 -1.03
CA HIS A 64 -8.58 4.16 -1.14
C HIS A 64 -8.75 4.87 -2.50
N ALA A 65 -7.66 5.11 -3.22
CA ALA A 65 -7.66 5.74 -4.53
C ALA A 65 -7.72 4.71 -5.68
N PHE A 66 -7.28 3.47 -5.45
CA PHE A 66 -7.16 2.47 -6.51
C PHE A 66 -8.53 2.05 -7.07
N PRO A 67 -8.69 2.07 -8.41
CA PRO A 67 -9.94 1.68 -9.07
C PRO A 67 -10.20 0.18 -8.96
N ASN A 68 -9.16 -0.65 -9.16
CA ASN A 68 -9.24 -2.10 -9.00
C ASN A 68 -8.39 -2.53 -7.80
N LYS A 69 -9.02 -2.62 -6.63
CA LYS A 69 -8.35 -3.02 -5.38
C LYS A 69 -7.93 -4.48 -5.40
N ASP A 70 -8.73 -5.35 -6.01
CA ASP A 70 -8.42 -6.78 -6.10
C ASP A 70 -7.14 -7.00 -6.94
N ALA A 71 -7.03 -6.34 -8.10
CA ALA A 71 -5.80 -6.36 -8.88
C ALA A 71 -4.60 -5.82 -8.09
N ALA A 72 -4.77 -4.74 -7.34
CA ALA A 72 -3.72 -4.19 -6.49
C ALA A 72 -3.27 -5.20 -5.42
N TYR A 73 -4.19 -5.88 -4.73
CA TYR A 73 -3.86 -6.92 -3.75
C TYR A 73 -3.16 -8.12 -4.38
N HIS A 74 -3.62 -8.57 -5.55
CA HIS A 74 -3.00 -9.68 -6.26
C HIS A 74 -1.57 -9.34 -6.71
N GLU A 75 -1.36 -8.15 -7.27
CA GLU A 75 -0.05 -7.71 -7.72
C GLU A 75 0.91 -7.48 -6.55
N THR A 76 0.47 -6.82 -5.46
CA THR A 76 1.32 -6.65 -4.28
C THR A 76 1.68 -8.00 -3.68
N PHE A 77 0.75 -8.96 -3.60
CA PHE A 77 1.05 -10.31 -3.15
C PHE A 77 2.02 -11.02 -4.09
N ARG A 78 1.81 -10.94 -5.41
CA ARG A 78 2.64 -11.60 -6.44
C ARG A 78 4.10 -11.18 -6.37
N VAL A 79 4.36 -9.88 -6.26
CA VAL A 79 5.73 -9.35 -6.25
C VAL A 79 6.46 -9.56 -4.92
N ILE A 80 5.78 -9.90 -3.83
CA ILE A 80 6.42 -10.19 -2.55
C ILE A 80 7.01 -11.60 -2.55
N LYS A 81 8.27 -11.73 -2.10
CA LYS A 81 8.94 -13.02 -1.89
C LYS A 81 8.25 -13.84 -0.79
N PRO A 82 8.34 -15.18 -0.84
CA PRO A 82 7.98 -16.00 0.32
C PRO A 82 8.74 -15.52 1.57
N GLY A 83 8.04 -15.44 2.70
CA GLY A 83 8.58 -14.88 3.94
C GLY A 83 8.67 -13.34 3.99
N GLY A 84 8.41 -12.64 2.88
CA GLY A 84 8.44 -11.19 2.79
C GLY A 84 7.23 -10.49 3.40
N PHE A 85 7.27 -9.16 3.46
CA PHE A 85 6.27 -8.37 4.18
C PHE A 85 5.45 -7.44 3.28
N PHE A 86 4.17 -7.31 3.60
CA PHE A 86 3.28 -6.27 3.09
C PHE A 86 2.84 -5.38 4.26
N CYS A 87 3.19 -4.09 4.22
CA CYS A 87 2.68 -3.14 5.20
C CYS A 87 1.90 -2.03 4.52
N GLY A 88 0.81 -1.62 5.14
CA GLY A 88 0.00 -0.55 4.60
C GLY A 88 -0.71 0.25 5.67
N CYS A 89 -1.09 1.45 5.27
CA CYS A 89 -1.98 2.28 6.07
C CYS A 89 -2.93 3.02 5.15
N PHE A 90 -4.24 2.91 5.35
CA PHE A 90 -5.22 3.65 4.57
C PHE A 90 -6.55 3.76 5.31
N TYR A 91 -7.43 4.59 4.78
CA TYR A 91 -8.75 4.85 5.35
C TYR A 91 -9.67 3.62 5.30
N ILE A 92 -10.33 3.33 6.42
CA ILE A 92 -11.41 2.35 6.53
C ILE A 92 -12.71 3.04 6.95
N LYS A 93 -13.82 2.57 6.38
CA LYS A 93 -15.16 3.05 6.66
C LYS A 93 -15.70 2.40 7.95
N GLY A 94 -16.54 3.14 8.68
CA GLY A 94 -17.33 2.61 9.80
C GLY A 94 -16.76 2.92 11.19
N GLU A 95 -15.54 3.43 11.27
CA GLU A 95 -14.87 3.70 12.55
C GLU A 95 -15.23 5.07 13.14
N ASN A 96 -15.51 6.08 12.30
CA ASN A 96 -15.86 7.41 12.77
C ASN A 96 -16.92 8.07 11.87
N PRO A 97 -18.16 8.23 12.35
CA PRO A 97 -19.25 8.81 11.56
C PRO A 97 -18.96 10.21 10.99
N ARG A 98 -18.18 11.03 11.71
CA ARG A 98 -17.81 12.38 11.23
C ARG A 98 -16.84 12.29 10.05
N THR A 99 -15.81 11.46 10.17
CA THR A 99 -14.83 11.24 9.09
C THR A 99 -15.50 10.67 7.85
N ASP A 100 -16.36 9.66 8.04
CA ASP A 100 -17.11 9.03 6.95
C ASP A 100 -18.01 10.02 6.22
N TRP A 101 -18.70 10.90 6.97
CA TRP A 101 -19.50 11.97 6.39
C TRP A 101 -18.64 12.92 5.56
N PHE A 102 -17.49 13.37 6.08
CA PHE A 102 -16.57 14.23 5.32
C PHE A 102 -16.06 13.57 4.04
N ILE A 103 -15.71 12.28 4.09
CA ILE A 103 -15.20 11.56 2.92
C ILE A 103 -16.30 11.40 1.87
N GLN A 104 -17.51 11.05 2.28
CA GLN A 104 -18.64 10.90 1.38
C GLN A 104 -19.05 12.21 0.69
N HIS A 105 -19.03 13.33 1.42
CA HIS A 105 -19.57 14.60 0.91
C HIS A 105 -18.52 15.50 0.24
N PHE A 106 -17.22 15.33 0.53
CA PHE A 106 -16.18 16.19 -0.03
C PHE A 106 -15.13 15.45 -0.84
N TYR A 107 -14.66 14.29 -0.39
CA TYR A 107 -13.53 13.61 -1.04
C TYR A 107 -13.97 12.70 -2.19
N LYS A 108 -15.08 11.98 -2.02
CA LYS A 108 -15.65 11.13 -3.07
C LYS A 108 -16.09 11.95 -4.30
N PRO A 109 -16.83 13.08 -4.19
CA PRO A 109 -17.21 13.87 -5.36
C PRO A 109 -16.02 14.48 -6.11
N LYS A 110 -14.89 14.68 -5.41
CA LYS A 110 -13.65 15.18 -6.00
C LYS A 110 -12.80 14.09 -6.66
N GLY A 111 -13.23 12.83 -6.63
CA GLY A 111 -12.51 11.71 -7.26
C GLY A 111 -11.26 11.23 -6.52
N PHE A 112 -11.00 11.72 -5.30
CA PHE A 112 -9.83 11.29 -4.51
C PHE A 112 -10.02 9.92 -3.85
N PHE A 113 -11.27 9.45 -3.75
CA PHE A 113 -11.65 8.24 -3.04
C PHE A 113 -12.58 7.42 -3.91
N THR A 114 -12.14 6.22 -4.29
CA THR A 114 -12.85 5.32 -5.21
C THR A 114 -13.55 4.22 -4.41
N PRO A 115 -14.89 4.17 -4.36
CA PRO A 115 -15.62 3.08 -3.72
C PRO A 115 -15.37 1.73 -4.42
N PRO A 116 -15.60 0.57 -3.76
CA PRO A 116 -16.04 0.43 -2.36
C PRO A 116 -14.91 0.74 -1.36
N PHE A 117 -15.29 1.18 -0.16
CA PHE A 117 -14.35 1.36 0.96
C PHE A 117 -14.36 0.11 1.83
N GLU A 118 -13.17 -0.37 2.18
CA GLU A 118 -13.00 -1.46 3.15
C GLU A 118 -13.45 -1.01 4.55
N THR A 119 -14.03 -1.93 5.32
CA THR A 119 -14.16 -1.79 6.78
C THR A 119 -12.96 -2.45 7.46
N GLY A 120 -12.78 -2.23 8.77
CA GLY A 120 -11.75 -2.96 9.52
C GLY A 120 -11.92 -4.48 9.41
N GLU A 121 -13.16 -4.98 9.48
CA GLU A 121 -13.46 -6.41 9.40
C GLU A 121 -13.19 -7.00 8.00
N THR A 122 -13.66 -6.35 6.94
CA THR A 122 -13.46 -6.86 5.57
C THR A 122 -11.98 -6.84 5.19
N LEU A 123 -11.26 -5.80 5.60
CA LEU A 123 -9.81 -5.72 5.41
C LEU A 123 -9.08 -6.84 6.15
N LYS A 124 -9.41 -7.05 7.44
CA LYS A 124 -8.77 -8.08 8.25
C LYS A 124 -8.98 -9.46 7.64
N ASN A 125 -10.22 -9.82 7.32
CA ASN A 125 -10.57 -11.11 6.73
C ASN A 125 -9.81 -11.33 5.41
N ARG A 126 -9.76 -10.31 4.54
CA ARG A 126 -9.00 -10.39 3.28
C ARG A 126 -7.52 -10.65 3.53
N LEU A 127 -6.89 -9.92 4.45
CA LEU A 127 -5.47 -10.09 4.75
C LEU A 127 -5.17 -11.46 5.36
N GLU A 128 -6.02 -11.96 6.25
CA GLU A 128 -5.86 -13.28 6.89
C GLU A 128 -6.05 -14.44 5.90
N LEU A 129 -6.85 -14.26 4.84
CA LEU A 129 -6.96 -15.23 3.74
C LEU A 129 -5.70 -15.26 2.86
N MET A 130 -5.02 -14.12 2.70
CA MET A 130 -3.89 -14.00 1.78
C MET A 130 -2.52 -14.26 2.44
N TYR A 131 -2.36 -13.90 3.71
CA TYR A 131 -1.07 -13.87 4.41
C TYR A 131 -1.06 -14.82 5.60
N ALA A 132 0.13 -15.35 5.92
CA ALA A 132 0.29 -16.32 7.01
C ALA A 132 0.21 -15.64 8.39
N ASP A 133 0.82 -14.47 8.52
CA ASP A 133 0.78 -13.67 9.74
C ASP A 133 0.22 -12.28 9.43
N VAL A 134 -0.77 -11.83 10.21
CA VAL A 134 -1.39 -10.51 10.04
C VAL A 134 -1.42 -9.78 11.37
N THR A 135 -0.77 -8.61 11.42
CA THR A 135 -0.95 -7.64 12.50
C THR A 135 -1.67 -6.43 11.94
N MET A 136 -2.81 -6.08 12.51
CA MET A 136 -3.58 -4.90 12.13
C MET A 136 -4.01 -4.12 13.38
N ALA A 137 -3.88 -2.80 13.31
CA ALA A 137 -4.40 -1.88 14.30
C ALA A 137 -5.21 -0.79 13.61
N THR A 138 -6.24 -0.30 14.29
CA THR A 138 -7.04 0.82 13.82
C THR A 138 -6.76 2.04 14.68
N VAL A 139 -6.42 3.15 14.04
CA VAL A 139 -6.25 4.45 14.71
C VAL A 139 -7.23 5.44 14.08
N LYS A 140 -8.33 5.71 14.80
CA LYS A 140 -9.47 6.47 14.27
C LYS A 140 -10.02 5.79 13.02
N SER A 141 -10.04 6.45 11.87
CA SER A 141 -10.54 5.87 10.59
C SER A 141 -9.43 5.31 9.71
N MET A 142 -8.24 5.06 10.26
CA MET A 142 -7.08 4.55 9.51
C MET A 142 -6.74 3.16 10.00
N ALA A 143 -6.73 2.18 9.10
CA ALA A 143 -6.11 0.90 9.36
C ALA A 143 -4.60 1.02 9.14
N CYS A 144 -3.81 0.42 10.02
CA CYS A 144 -2.38 0.23 9.89
C CYS A 144 -2.11 -1.26 10.03
N PHE A 145 -1.44 -1.88 9.07
CA PHE A 145 -1.16 -3.31 9.12
C PHE A 145 0.25 -3.66 8.64
N CYS A 146 0.69 -4.83 9.08
CA CYS A 146 1.90 -5.51 8.63
C CYS A 146 1.54 -7.00 8.49
N CYS A 147 1.77 -7.56 7.32
CA CYS A 147 1.46 -8.94 6.98
C CYS A 147 2.72 -9.66 6.49
N LYS A 148 2.91 -10.91 6.90
CA LYS A 148 3.98 -11.78 6.40
C LYS A 148 3.42 -12.78 5.39
N LYS A 149 4.03 -12.85 4.20
CA LYS A 149 3.71 -13.87 3.21
C LYS A 149 4.25 -15.23 3.68
N GLY A 150 3.45 -16.28 3.50
CA GLY A 150 3.88 -17.65 3.82
C GLY A 150 5.15 -18.07 3.08
N GLU A 151 5.84 -19.07 3.63
CA GLU A 151 7.05 -19.66 3.03
C GLU A 151 6.72 -20.58 1.83
N SER A 152 5.49 -21.09 1.76
CA SER A 152 4.95 -21.90 0.64
C SER A 152 4.15 -21.06 -0.35
N GLU A 153 4.19 -21.43 -1.64
CA GLU A 153 3.40 -20.78 -2.71
C GLU A 153 1.87 -20.95 -2.53
N LEU A 154 1.48 -21.95 -1.75
CA LEU A 154 0.10 -22.19 -1.36
C LEU A 154 -0.18 -21.29 -0.15
N GLY A 155 -0.85 -20.15 -0.40
CA GLY A 155 -1.57 -19.45 0.65
C GLY A 155 -2.62 -20.37 1.28
N ASN A 156 -3.12 -20.01 2.46
CA ASN A 156 -4.21 -20.73 3.12
C ASN A 156 -5.50 -20.63 2.27
N LEU A 157 -5.63 -21.49 1.28
CA LEU A 157 -6.88 -21.80 0.59
C LEU A 157 -7.57 -22.98 1.29
#